data_AF-A0A167I2N1-F1
#
_entry.id   AF-A0A167I2N1-F1
#
_cell.length_a   1.000
_cell.length_b   1.000
_cell.length_c   1.000
_cell.angle_alpha   90.00
_cell.angle_beta   90.00
_cell.angle_gamma   90.00
#
_symmetry.space_group_name_H-M   'P 1'
#
loop_
_entity.id
_entity.type
_entity.pdbx_description
1 polymer ?
#
loop_
_entity_poly.entity_id
_entity_poly.type
_entity_poly.pdbx_seq_one_letter_code
_entity_poly.pdbx_strand_id
1 'polypeptide(L)'
;MAAGEAALHRLYGLAQGDTGQARVIARFLAGLYNGTRFPFDLTDLRTLDDALFENCMALLRMDARHCVQEVHRYFENGGVKWEQMISDWNMEKKSTS
;
A
#
# COMPACT_ATOMS: atom_id res chain seq x y z
N MET A 1 12.37 -8.52 -10.34
CA MET A 1 12.50 -7.14 -9.81
C MET A 1 11.52 -6.21 -10.50
N ALA A 2 11.58 -6.06 -11.84
CA ALA A 2 10.69 -5.17 -12.61
C ALA A 2 9.18 -5.34 -12.32
N ALA A 3 8.69 -6.56 -12.10
CA ALA A 3 7.27 -6.79 -11.82
C ALA A 3 6.79 -6.20 -10.47
N GLY A 4 7.65 -6.21 -9.44
CA GLY A 4 7.29 -5.68 -8.11
C GLY A 4 7.26 -4.16 -8.07
N GLU A 5 8.23 -3.52 -8.73
CA GLU A 5 8.27 -2.06 -8.88
C GLU A 5 7.13 -1.56 -9.77
N ALA A 6 6.86 -2.23 -10.90
CA ALA A 6 5.70 -1.90 -11.73
C ALA A 6 4.37 -2.07 -10.95
N ALA A 7 4.25 -3.13 -10.15
CA ALA A 7 3.10 -3.32 -9.27
C ALA A 7 2.98 -2.20 -8.23
N LEU A 8 4.10 -1.76 -7.63
CA LEU A 8 4.13 -0.65 -6.69
C LEU A 8 3.60 0.66 -7.30
N HIS A 9 4.10 1.05 -8.48
CA HIS A 9 3.60 2.26 -9.15
C HIS A 9 2.12 2.16 -9.50
N ARG A 10 1.66 0.99 -9.95
CA ARG A 10 0.25 0.76 -10.27
C ARG A 10 -0.64 0.84 -9.03
N LEU A 11 -0.26 0.15 -7.95
CA LEU A 11 -1.00 0.13 -6.70
C LEU A 11 -1.06 1.52 -6.07
N TYR A 12 0.05 2.25 -6.08
CA TYR A 12 0.06 3.64 -5.59
C TYR A 12 -0.92 4.53 -6.36
N GLY A 13 -0.94 4.44 -7.70
CA GLY A 13 -1.90 5.19 -8.52
C GLY A 13 -3.35 4.86 -8.19
N LEU A 14 -3.67 3.58 -7.96
CA LEU A 14 -5.01 3.14 -7.57
C LEU A 14 -5.39 3.56 -6.15
N ALA A 15 -4.43 3.62 -5.23
CA ALA A 15 -4.64 4.06 -3.85
C ALA A 15 -5.07 5.53 -3.74
N GLN A 16 -4.86 6.35 -4.78
CA GLN A 16 -5.31 7.74 -4.85
C GLN A 16 -6.79 7.87 -5.29
N GLY A 17 -7.47 6.76 -5.60
CA GLY A 17 -8.89 6.76 -5.94
C GLY A 17 -9.80 6.89 -4.72
N ASP A 18 -11.09 6.64 -4.93
CA ASP A 18 -12.17 6.82 -3.93
C ASP A 18 -12.98 5.53 -3.69
N THR A 19 -12.52 4.39 -4.21
CA THR A 19 -13.24 3.12 -4.12
C THR A 19 -12.89 2.32 -2.86
N GLY A 20 -13.75 1.35 -2.51
CA GLY A 20 -13.47 0.40 -1.43
C GLY A 20 -12.17 -0.38 -1.65
N GLN A 21 -11.89 -0.81 -2.88
CA GLN A 21 -10.64 -1.51 -3.22
C GLN A 21 -9.43 -0.57 -3.13
N ALA A 22 -9.56 0.69 -3.56
CA ALA A 22 -8.50 1.71 -3.41
C ALA A 22 -8.11 1.89 -1.94
N ARG A 23 -9.10 1.92 -1.03
CA ARG A 23 -8.85 1.98 0.42
C ARG A 23 -8.06 0.78 0.94
N VAL A 24 -8.40 -0.43 0.49
CA VAL A 24 -7.69 -1.66 0.88
C VAL A 24 -6.24 -1.60 0.40
N ILE A 25 -6.00 -1.18 -0.85
CA ILE A 25 -4.66 -1.00 -1.40
C ILE A 25 -3.87 0.05 -0.62
N ALA A 26 -4.48 1.20 -0.31
CA ALA A 26 -3.84 2.26 0.46
C ALA A 26 -3.40 1.74 1.84
N ARG A 27 -4.26 0.98 2.54
CA ARG A 27 -3.92 0.38 3.84
C ARG A 27 -2.81 -0.67 3.73
N PHE A 28 -2.81 -1.46 2.66
CA PHE A 28 -1.73 -2.40 2.37
C PHE A 28 -0.38 -1.67 2.19
N LEU A 29 -0.34 -0.61 1.38
CA LEU A 29 0.87 0.21 1.17
C LEU A 29 1.31 0.95 2.44
N ALA A 30 0.37 1.41 3.27
CA ALA A 30 0.67 2.00 4.57
C ALA A 30 1.26 0.97 5.54
N GLY A 31 0.76 -0.27 5.53
CA GLY A 31 1.30 -1.36 6.32
C GLY A 31 2.71 -1.80 5.90
N LEU A 32 3.02 -1.77 4.59
CA LEU A 32 4.39 -1.99 4.11
C LEU A 32 5.33 -0.85 4.53
N TYR A 33 4.83 0.39 4.57
CA TYR A 33 5.61 1.54 5.01
C TYR A 33 5.89 1.54 6.52
N ASN A 34 4.87 1.26 7.33
CA ASN A 34 5.00 1.16 8.78
C ASN A 34 3.88 0.28 9.37
N GLY A 35 4.11 -1.04 9.39
CA GLY A 35 3.12 -2.01 9.86
C GLY A 35 2.75 -1.87 11.35
N THR A 36 3.61 -1.25 12.16
CA THR A 36 3.31 -0.96 13.58
C THR A 36 2.32 0.21 13.72
N ARG A 37 2.47 1.25 12.89
CA ARG A 37 1.55 2.40 12.87
C ARG A 37 0.26 2.09 12.12
N PHE A 38 0.34 1.26 11.08
CA PHE A 38 -0.77 0.93 10.18
C PHE A 38 -0.93 -0.59 10.02
N PRO A 39 -1.53 -1.27 11.01
CA PRO A 39 -1.82 -2.68 10.88
C PRO A 39 -2.81 -2.94 9.74
N PHE A 40 -2.53 -3.99 8.96
CA PHE A 40 -3.33 -4.39 7.80
C PHE A 40 -4.01 -5.73 8.05
N ASP A 41 -5.33 -5.80 7.81
CA ASP A 41 -6.11 -7.02 7.96
C ASP A 41 -6.05 -7.85 6.67
N LEU A 42 -5.61 -9.10 6.77
CA LEU A 42 -5.56 -10.03 5.64
C LEU A 42 -6.95 -10.38 5.10
N THR A 43 -8.01 -10.22 5.89
CA THR A 43 -9.39 -10.42 5.45
C THR A 43 -9.77 -9.40 4.39
N ASP A 44 -9.33 -8.14 4.54
CA ASP A 44 -9.53 -7.08 3.56
C ASP A 44 -8.81 -7.39 2.25
N LEU A 45 -7.61 -7.96 2.33
CA LEU A 45 -6.83 -8.33 1.14
C LEU A 45 -7.59 -9.30 0.22
N ARG A 46 -8.36 -10.23 0.80
CA ARG A 46 -9.14 -11.23 0.04
C ARG A 46 -10.33 -10.62 -0.73
N THR A 47 -10.66 -9.35 -0.46
CA THR A 47 -11.77 -8.66 -1.12
C THR A 47 -11.36 -7.97 -2.42
N LEU A 48 -10.06 -7.93 -2.71
CA LEU A 48 -9.52 -7.37 -3.94
C LEU A 48 -9.83 -8.30 -5.12
N ASP A 49 -10.04 -7.69 -6.29
CA ASP A 49 -10.08 -8.44 -7.55
C ASP A 49 -8.74 -9.16 -7.79
N ASP A 50 -8.78 -10.31 -8.46
CA ASP A 50 -7.62 -11.19 -8.68
C ASP A 50 -6.38 -10.43 -9.22
N ALA A 51 -6.60 -9.52 -10.17
CA ALA A 51 -5.51 -8.73 -10.74
C ALA A 51 -4.84 -7.79 -9.71
N LEU A 52 -5.61 -7.21 -8.79
CA LEU A 52 -5.07 -6.35 -7.73
C LEU A 52 -4.39 -7.19 -6.65
N PHE A 53 -4.98 -8.33 -6.30
CA PHE A 53 -4.38 -9.29 -5.38
C PHE A 53 -2.99 -9.74 -5.87
N GLU A 54 -2.86 -10.10 -7.16
CA GLU A 54 -1.56 -10.50 -7.73
C GLU A 54 -0.53 -9.37 -7.73
N ASN A 55 -0.95 -8.12 -7.96
CA ASN A 55 -0.05 -6.97 -7.83
C ASN A 55 0.44 -6.81 -6.38
N CYS A 56 -0.45 -6.94 -5.38
CA CYS A 56 -0.06 -6.91 -3.98
C CYS A 56 0.93 -8.02 -3.64
N MET A 57 0.73 -9.24 -4.17
CA MET A 57 1.65 -10.36 -3.96
C MET A 57 2.99 -10.15 -4.66
N ALA A 58 3.01 -9.57 -5.87
CA ALA A 58 4.24 -9.22 -6.57
C ALA A 58 5.06 -8.19 -5.79
N LEU A 59 4.40 -7.15 -5.27
CA LEU A 59 5.03 -6.14 -4.42
C LEU A 59 5.55 -6.75 -3.11
N LEU A 60 4.73 -7.52 -2.39
CA LEU A 60 5.13 -8.16 -1.14
C LEU A 60 6.33 -9.10 -1.33
N ARG A 61 6.35 -9.88 -2.41
CA ARG A 61 7.49 -10.75 -2.75
C ARG A 61 8.76 -9.95 -3.02
N MET A 62 8.65 -8.78 -3.65
CA MET A 62 9.78 -7.88 -3.86
C MET A 62 10.27 -7.33 -2.53
N ASP A 63 9.39 -6.74 -1.72
CA ASP A 63 9.71 -6.12 -0.44
C ASP A 63 10.37 -7.12 0.53
N ALA A 64 9.81 -8.34 0.64
CA ALA A 64 10.32 -9.39 1.52
C ALA A 64 11.68 -9.97 1.09
N ARG A 65 11.99 -9.96 -0.22
CA ARG A 65 13.26 -10.52 -0.74
C ARG A 65 14.32 -9.46 -0.97
N HIS A 66 13.89 -8.21 -1.10
CA HIS A 66 14.72 -7.08 -1.42
C HIS A 66 14.40 -5.95 -0.45
N CYS A 67 14.79 -6.12 0.83
CA CYS A 67 14.84 -5.05 1.83
C CYS A 67 15.94 -4.00 1.52
N VAL A 68 16.23 -3.76 0.24
CA VAL A 68 17.29 -2.85 -0.21
C VAL A 68 16.86 -1.40 0.06
N GLN A 69 15.56 -1.12 -0.03
CA GLN A 69 14.99 0.19 0.25
C GLN A 69 13.50 0.10 0.62
N GLU A 70 13.04 1.02 1.44
CA GLU A 70 11.64 1.15 1.84
C GLU A 70 10.75 1.49 0.62
N VAL A 71 9.52 0.99 0.58
CA VAL A 71 8.59 1.13 -0.58
C VAL A 71 8.38 2.57 -1.04
N HIS A 72 8.42 3.55 -0.13
CA HIS A 72 8.24 4.96 -0.49
C HIS A 72 9.46 5.52 -1.26
N ARG A 73 10.65 4.94 -1.13
CA ARG A 73 11.88 5.44 -1.75
C ARG A 73 11.95 5.20 -3.27
N TYR A 74 11.06 4.37 -3.81
CA TYR A 74 10.86 4.23 -5.26
C TYR A 74 10.17 5.44 -5.89
N PHE A 75 9.77 6.44 -5.09
CA PHE A 75 9.13 7.66 -5.56
C PHE A 75 9.91 8.89 -5.12
N GLU A 76 10.02 9.86 -6.02
CA GLU A 76 10.42 11.21 -5.63
C GLU A 76 9.40 11.78 -4.63
N ASN A 77 9.93 12.33 -3.51
CA ASN A 77 9.14 12.79 -2.36
C ASN A 77 8.21 11.73 -1.76
N GLY A 78 8.64 10.46 -1.79
CA GLY A 78 7.85 9.32 -1.33
C GLY A 78 7.28 9.44 0.09
N GLY A 79 8.04 9.99 1.03
CA GLY A 79 7.54 10.20 2.40
C GLY A 79 6.31 11.11 2.43
N VAL A 80 6.37 12.26 1.75
CA VAL A 80 5.24 13.20 1.64
C VAL A 80 4.05 12.54 0.95
N LYS A 81 4.31 11.79 -0.13
CA LYS A 81 3.28 11.04 -0.88
C LYS A 81 2.56 10.00 -0.03
N TRP A 82 3.28 9.28 0.82
CA TRP A 82 2.69 8.29 1.72
C TRP A 82 1.88 8.96 2.83
N GLU A 83 2.43 9.97 3.49
CA GLU A 83 1.72 10.69 4.56
C GLU A 83 0.45 11.38 4.02
N GLN A 84 0.48 11.92 2.80
CA GLN A 84 -0.71 12.48 2.16
C GLN A 84 -1.77 11.40 1.92
N MET A 85 -1.39 10.26 1.32
CA MET A 85 -2.31 9.14 1.10
C MET A 85 -2.93 8.64 2.42
N ILE A 86 -2.13 8.54 3.49
CA ILE A 86 -2.58 8.15 4.83
C ILE A 86 -3.62 9.15 5.37
N SER A 87 -3.35 10.45 5.18
CA SER A 87 -4.23 11.55 5.59
C SER A 87 -5.55 11.54 4.81
N ASP A 88 -5.50 11.38 3.50
CA ASP A 88 -6.68 11.37 2.62
C ASP A 88 -7.66 10.27 3.01
N TRP A 89 -7.14 9.10 3.36
CA TRP A 89 -7.93 7.97 3.86
C TRP A 89 -8.25 8.02 5.36
N ASN A 90 -7.85 9.09 6.07
CA ASN A 90 -8.05 9.30 7.50
C ASN A 90 -7.56 8.14 8.39
N MET A 91 -6.46 7.46 8.01
CA MET A 91 -6.01 6.24 8.71
C MET A 91 -5.45 6.49 10.12
N GLU A 92 -5.11 7.74 10.44
CA GLU A 92 -4.60 8.13 11.76
C GLU A 92 -5.69 8.32 12.82
N LYS A 93 -6.94 8.50 12.40
CA LYS A 93 -8.05 8.61 13.35
C LYS A 93 -8.40 7.19 13.79
N LYS A 94 -7.95 6.81 15.00
CA LYS A 94 -8.60 5.71 15.73
C LYS A 94 -10.10 5.99 15.69
N SER A 95 -10.88 5.10 15.10
CA SER A 95 -12.33 5.14 15.22
C SER A 95 -12.65 5.27 16.70
N THR A 96 -13.04 6.48 17.11
CA THR A 96 -13.60 6.75 18.42
C THR A 96 -14.92 5.99 18.44
N SER A 97 -14.89 4.81 19.04
CA SER A 97 -16.10 4.07 19.41
C SER A 97 -16.51 4.43 20.81
#